data_AF-A0A9W7IX34-F1
#
_entry.id   AF-A0A9W7IX34-F1
#
_cell.length_a   1.000
_cell.length_b   1.000
_cell.length_c   1.000
_cell.angle_alpha   90.00
_cell.angle_beta   90.00
_cell.angle_gamma   90.00
#
_symmetry.space_group_name_H-M   'P 1'
#
loop_
_entity.id
_entity.type
_entity.pdbx_description
1 polymer ?
#
loop_
_entity_poly.entity_id
_entity_poly.type
_entity_poly.pdbx_seq_one_letter_code
_entity_poly.pdbx_strand_id
1 'polypeptide(L)'
;MPTTIANKLNGLIARFLWGGSADRCMHWIRWETVCKPMKYGGLGIRDLKTKNRALLNKWIWRYGGEKGSMWRSVIDAKYNLDNKRLIPNVNIDRRTFWIWRNIAKPLCNQNDLFTKGLKTVFGDGSSIDFWNDFWTEVRSLKEAFTRIFMIATKKSGTISDFGSRVNEEWVWNIELGRSLFDWEIEVWREFMDVINRAIYNPNVEDNLRWLGADSGLYSSKGYCDSLNMNDNQHDNVWEEVWKKMAPIKVEALLWKAIHNRLPTMLELSRRRVELNGIIWCPFCRAEPETVNHLLLHCHITWRIWMKWCEKWQSNFIMPRNVKELVQVWPSLSTVTVSKPIWEMVLRAFIWTMWVTRNDIVFNEKSWSVEEIFESALLRTGHWCKIQWPECCSNVCDFMRNPTATVVKTNPKRMPLSIEWKGPKLGWLKYNVDPAIKGVDRSAGIGGILRNQEGAKLEEFSKSIGRADPTQAEMLSILEACKMYEKSQWCGSHSLIIESNCELAIKWIKEPNSCPTAFASLAKIIADFFNRHNWSLVFNYREANDAAHELAKQGVSCNDGTR
;
A
#
# COMPACT_ATOMS: atom_id res chain seq x y z
N MET A 1 -12.80 21.76 -9.20
CA MET A 1 -13.24 21.60 -10.60
C MET A 1 -14.67 21.08 -10.67
N PRO A 2 -15.56 21.64 -11.51
CA PRO A 2 -16.90 21.13 -11.76
C PRO A 2 -16.92 19.70 -12.32
N THR A 3 -17.90 18.90 -11.91
CA THR A 3 -18.04 17.48 -12.31
C THR A 3 -18.24 17.31 -13.82
N THR A 4 -18.94 18.25 -14.46
CA THR A 4 -19.19 18.25 -15.92
C THR A 4 -17.89 18.39 -16.71
N ILE A 5 -16.99 19.28 -16.28
CA ILE A 5 -15.66 19.46 -16.89
C ILE A 5 -14.81 18.22 -16.67
N ALA A 6 -14.81 17.66 -15.45
CA ALA A 6 -14.11 16.41 -15.16
C ALA A 6 -14.57 15.25 -16.07
N ASN A 7 -15.89 15.11 -16.26
CA ASN A 7 -16.47 14.12 -17.17
C ASN A 7 -16.03 14.35 -18.62
N LYS A 8 -16.06 15.60 -19.10
CA LYS A 8 -15.64 15.95 -20.46
C LYS A 8 -14.17 15.61 -20.71
N LEU A 9 -13.29 15.95 -19.76
CA LEU A 9 -11.86 15.65 -19.85
C LEU A 9 -11.58 14.15 -19.75
N ASN A 10 -12.16 13.45 -18.78
CA ASN A 10 -12.05 11.98 -18.71
C ASN A 10 -12.56 11.32 -20.01
N GLY A 11 -13.65 11.84 -20.59
CA GLY A 11 -14.17 11.38 -21.88
C GLY A 11 -13.22 11.64 -23.05
N LEU A 12 -12.48 12.75 -23.06
CA LEU A 12 -11.43 13.00 -24.04
C LEU A 12 -10.26 12.01 -23.88
N ILE A 13 -9.82 11.74 -22.65
CA ILE A 13 -8.74 10.78 -22.38
C ILE A 13 -9.19 9.36 -22.76
N ALA A 14 -10.42 8.97 -22.42
CA ALA A 14 -10.99 7.69 -22.79
C ALA A 14 -11.11 7.53 -24.31
N ARG A 15 -11.57 8.58 -25.01
CA ARG A 15 -11.61 8.60 -26.48
C ARG A 15 -10.23 8.56 -27.10
N PHE A 16 -9.22 9.19 -26.52
CA PHE A 16 -7.84 9.05 -27.00
C PHE A 16 -7.33 7.62 -26.82
N LEU A 17 -7.61 6.99 -25.67
CA LEU A 17 -7.15 5.63 -25.37
C LEU A 17 -7.80 4.57 -26.26
N TRP A 18 -9.11 4.68 -26.49
CA TRP A 18 -9.88 3.73 -27.29
C TRP A 18 -10.06 4.14 -28.75
N GLY A 19 -9.65 5.36 -29.07
CA GLY A 19 -9.85 6.01 -30.36
C GLY A 19 -9.03 5.40 -31.48
N GLY A 20 -9.57 5.53 -32.69
CA GLY A 20 -8.86 5.39 -33.96
C GLY A 20 -9.28 6.51 -34.89
N SER A 21 -9.10 6.33 -36.21
CA SER A 21 -9.49 7.33 -37.22
C SER A 21 -11.01 7.54 -37.39
N ALA A 22 -11.85 6.84 -36.60
CA ALA A 22 -13.30 6.83 -36.73
C ALA A 22 -13.99 7.62 -35.61
N ASP A 23 -15.11 8.27 -35.94
CA ASP A 23 -15.90 9.13 -35.03
C ASP A 23 -16.52 8.38 -33.84
N ARG A 24 -16.73 7.06 -33.95
CA ARG A 24 -17.23 6.21 -32.86
C ARG A 24 -16.27 5.07 -32.60
N CYS A 25 -15.74 5.04 -31.37
CA CYS A 25 -14.80 4.03 -30.94
C CYS A 25 -15.35 3.25 -29.74
N MET A 26 -15.10 1.94 -29.73
CA MET A 26 -15.63 1.06 -28.70
C MET A 26 -14.73 1.03 -27.46
N HIS A 27 -15.31 1.34 -26.30
CA HIS A 27 -14.60 1.22 -25.03
C HIS A 27 -14.61 -0.25 -24.56
N TRP A 28 -13.43 -0.88 -24.60
CA TRP A 28 -13.31 -2.32 -24.31
C TRP A 28 -13.38 -2.63 -22.82
N ILE A 29 -12.75 -1.80 -22.00
CA ILE A 29 -12.68 -1.94 -20.54
C ILE A 29 -13.30 -0.71 -19.89
N ARG A 30 -14.03 -0.92 -18.78
CA ARG A 30 -14.68 0.16 -18.01
C ARG A 30 -13.64 1.19 -17.55
N TRP A 31 -14.00 2.47 -17.59
CA TRP A 31 -13.07 3.56 -17.26
C TRP A 31 -12.53 3.45 -15.83
N GLU A 32 -13.36 3.02 -14.89
CA GLU A 32 -12.97 2.79 -13.50
C GLU A 32 -11.86 1.74 -13.39
N THR A 33 -11.94 0.66 -14.17
CA THR A 33 -10.90 -0.39 -14.23
C THR A 33 -9.63 0.14 -14.88
N VAL A 34 -9.74 0.91 -15.97
CA VAL A 34 -8.58 1.58 -16.61
C VAL A 34 -7.86 2.50 -15.62
N CYS A 35 -8.60 3.18 -14.75
CA CYS A 35 -8.05 4.12 -13.80
C CYS A 35 -7.34 3.50 -12.59
N LYS A 36 -7.52 2.20 -12.36
CA LYS A 36 -6.79 1.49 -11.30
C LYS A 36 -5.27 1.54 -11.57
N PRO A 37 -4.42 1.52 -10.52
CA PRO A 37 -3.00 1.32 -10.67
C PRO A 37 -2.67 0.04 -11.45
N MET A 38 -1.51 0.01 -12.10
CA MET A 38 -1.08 -1.15 -12.90
C MET A 38 -1.04 -2.45 -12.08
N LYS A 39 -0.61 -2.39 -10.81
CA LYS A 39 -0.62 -3.52 -9.86
C LYS A 39 -2.01 -4.05 -9.49
N TYR A 40 -3.06 -3.30 -9.77
CA TYR A 40 -4.47 -3.71 -9.57
C TYR A 40 -5.21 -3.91 -10.88
N GLY A 41 -4.47 -4.13 -11.98
CA GLY A 41 -5.05 -4.47 -13.27
C GLY A 41 -5.62 -3.31 -14.08
N GLY A 42 -5.31 -2.07 -13.73
CA GLY A 42 -5.58 -0.91 -14.59
C GLY A 42 -4.36 -0.47 -15.39
N LEU A 43 -4.44 0.74 -15.95
CA LEU A 43 -3.36 1.40 -16.70
C LEU A 43 -2.69 2.53 -15.90
N GLY A 44 -3.12 2.78 -14.66
CA GLY A 44 -2.60 3.86 -13.82
C GLY A 44 -3.02 5.27 -14.27
N ILE A 45 -3.98 5.38 -15.19
CA ILE A 45 -4.52 6.66 -15.65
C ILE A 45 -5.39 7.24 -14.53
N ARG A 46 -5.05 8.41 -14.00
CA ARG A 46 -5.80 8.95 -12.86
C ARG A 46 -7.15 9.52 -13.29
N ASP A 47 -8.21 9.03 -12.66
CA ASP A 47 -9.52 9.68 -12.74
C ASP A 47 -9.44 11.12 -12.22
N LEU A 48 -9.88 12.08 -13.04
CA LEU A 48 -9.75 13.50 -12.71
C LEU A 48 -10.68 13.94 -11.57
N LYS A 49 -11.79 13.25 -11.31
CA LYS A 49 -12.64 13.55 -10.13
C LYS A 49 -11.91 13.14 -8.86
N THR A 50 -11.32 11.95 -8.86
CA THR A 50 -10.50 11.44 -7.76
C THR A 50 -9.30 12.35 -7.50
N LYS A 51 -8.57 12.74 -8.56
CA LYS A 51 -7.44 13.68 -8.44
C LYS A 51 -7.89 15.04 -7.89
N ASN A 52 -9.01 15.58 -8.38
CA ASN A 52 -9.56 16.84 -7.88
C ASN A 52 -9.97 16.73 -6.40
N ARG A 53 -10.62 15.63 -5.97
CA ARG A 53 -10.92 15.37 -4.55
C ARG A 53 -9.64 15.33 -3.71
N ALA A 54 -8.61 14.62 -4.17
CA ALA A 54 -7.32 14.54 -3.49
C ALA A 54 -6.62 15.90 -3.35
N LEU A 55 -6.81 16.80 -4.32
CA LEU A 55 -6.29 18.18 -4.24
C LEU A 55 -7.12 19.05 -3.30
N LEU A 56 -8.44 18.90 -3.28
CA LEU A 56 -9.31 19.61 -2.34
C LEU A 56 -9.04 19.22 -0.89
N ASN A 57 -8.86 17.92 -0.63
CA ASN A 57 -8.50 17.40 0.68
C ASN A 57 -7.16 17.97 1.19
N LYS A 58 -6.23 18.33 0.29
CA LYS A 58 -4.97 19.00 0.66
C LYS A 58 -5.22 20.35 1.34
N TRP A 59 -6.31 21.05 1.02
CA TRP A 59 -6.64 22.31 1.68
C TRP A 59 -7.11 22.12 3.12
N ILE A 60 -7.82 21.03 3.44
CA ILE A 60 -8.12 20.68 4.84
C ILE A 60 -6.83 20.32 5.59
N TRP A 61 -5.93 19.56 4.96
CA TRP A 61 -4.63 19.26 5.55
C TRP A 61 -3.81 20.54 5.82
N ARG A 62 -3.77 21.46 4.86
CA ARG A 62 -3.11 22.76 5.01
C ARG A 62 -3.79 23.63 6.06
N TYR A 63 -5.10 23.54 6.23
CA TYR A 63 -5.81 24.26 7.28
C TYR A 63 -5.20 23.94 8.64
N GLY A 64 -5.07 22.65 9.01
CA GLY A 64 -4.51 22.26 10.30
C GLY A 64 -3.02 22.55 10.46
N GLY A 65 -2.24 22.51 9.37
CA GLY A 65 -0.78 22.75 9.42
C GLY A 65 -0.35 24.22 9.30
N GLU A 66 -1.10 25.06 8.59
CA GLU A 66 -0.74 26.46 8.31
C GLU A 66 -1.53 27.43 9.20
N LYS A 67 -1.45 27.25 10.53
CA LYS A 67 -2.25 28.00 11.54
C LYS A 67 -2.17 29.53 11.39
N GLY A 68 -0.99 30.06 11.07
CA GLY A 68 -0.75 31.50 10.91
C GLY A 68 -1.00 32.06 9.51
N SER A 69 -1.56 31.29 8.58
CA SER A 69 -1.74 31.74 7.19
C SER A 69 -2.95 32.66 7.01
N MET A 70 -2.77 33.75 6.26
CA MET A 70 -3.84 34.73 6.02
C MET A 70 -5.09 34.13 5.35
N TRP A 71 -4.91 33.14 4.46
CA TRP A 71 -6.05 32.47 3.82
C TRP A 71 -6.91 31.72 4.83
N ARG A 72 -6.30 31.14 5.88
CA ARG A 72 -7.01 30.50 6.98
C ARG A 72 -7.77 31.54 7.81
N SER A 73 -7.13 32.65 8.19
CA SER A 73 -7.79 33.74 8.92
C SER A 73 -9.04 34.28 8.19
N VAL A 74 -8.98 34.41 6.86
CA VAL A 74 -10.14 34.83 6.04
C VAL A 74 -11.28 33.81 6.10
N ILE A 75 -10.97 32.51 6.06
CA ILE A 75 -11.96 31.45 6.16
C ILE A 75 -12.58 31.43 7.57
N ASP A 76 -11.75 31.54 8.60
CA ASP A 76 -12.20 31.54 10.00
C ASP A 76 -13.14 32.72 10.27
N ALA A 77 -12.75 33.93 9.85
CA ALA A 77 -13.57 35.13 9.99
C ALA A 77 -14.88 35.04 9.19
N LYS A 78 -14.83 34.49 7.97
CA LYS A 78 -16.02 34.40 7.09
C LYS A 78 -17.07 33.42 7.59
N TYR A 79 -16.64 32.30 8.18
CA TYR A 79 -17.54 31.23 8.63
C TYR A 79 -17.67 31.12 10.15
N ASN A 80 -17.11 32.08 10.89
CA ASN A 80 -17.10 32.10 12.35
C ASN A 80 -16.55 30.80 12.95
N LEU A 81 -15.42 30.34 12.43
CA LEU A 81 -14.77 29.11 12.87
C LEU A 81 -13.85 29.38 14.06
N ASP A 82 -13.69 28.37 14.92
CA ASP A 82 -12.70 28.40 15.97
C ASP A 82 -11.29 28.30 15.36
N ASN A 83 -10.55 29.40 15.45
CA ASN A 83 -9.22 29.53 14.90
C ASN A 83 -8.17 28.68 15.63
N LYS A 84 -8.49 28.12 16.80
CA LYS A 84 -7.60 27.20 17.53
C LYS A 84 -7.64 25.78 16.97
N ARG A 85 -8.78 25.34 16.42
CA ARG A 85 -8.95 23.93 16.01
C ARG A 85 -8.05 23.54 14.83
N LEU A 86 -7.56 22.30 14.84
CA LEU A 86 -6.83 21.73 13.69
C LEU A 86 -7.75 21.32 12.54
N ILE A 87 -8.97 20.87 12.88
CA ILE A 87 -9.98 20.46 11.91
C ILE A 87 -11.16 21.43 12.05
N PRO A 88 -11.57 22.13 10.97
CA PRO A 88 -12.64 23.10 11.06
C PRO A 88 -13.97 22.38 11.28
N ASN A 89 -14.74 22.83 12.27
CA ASN A 89 -16.10 22.38 12.48
C ASN A 89 -17.04 23.14 11.54
N VAL A 90 -17.25 22.61 10.32
CA VAL A 90 -18.00 23.31 9.27
C VAL A 90 -19.44 22.82 9.22
N ASN A 91 -20.38 23.72 9.52
CA ASN A 91 -21.78 23.50 9.18
C ASN A 91 -22.03 23.95 7.73
N ILE A 92 -22.05 22.99 6.79
CA ILE A 92 -22.24 23.30 5.37
C ILE A 92 -23.72 23.58 5.09
N ASP A 93 -24.02 24.80 4.69
CA ASP A 93 -25.36 25.20 4.24
C ASP A 93 -25.38 25.65 2.76
N ARG A 94 -26.54 26.11 2.27
CA ARG A 94 -26.68 26.63 0.90
C ARG A 94 -25.96 27.97 0.67
N ARG A 95 -25.70 28.75 1.73
CA ARG A 95 -25.03 30.05 1.69
C ARG A 95 -23.52 29.93 1.67
N THR A 96 -22.99 28.79 2.13
CA THR A 96 -21.58 28.46 2.10
C THR A 96 -21.07 28.53 0.66
N PHE A 97 -20.02 29.33 0.45
CA PHE A 97 -19.45 29.53 -0.87
C PHE A 97 -19.05 28.18 -1.48
N TRP A 98 -19.40 27.98 -2.76
CA TRP A 98 -19.35 26.67 -3.39
C TRP A 98 -17.95 26.02 -3.36
N ILE A 99 -16.86 26.81 -3.37
CA ILE A 99 -15.49 26.30 -3.24
C ILE A 99 -15.26 25.70 -1.85
N TRP A 100 -15.52 26.48 -0.79
CA TRP A 100 -15.33 26.01 0.59
C TRP A 100 -16.22 24.82 0.90
N ARG A 101 -17.48 24.86 0.45
CA ARG A 101 -18.39 23.72 0.53
C ARG A 101 -17.80 22.45 -0.08
N ASN A 102 -17.14 22.54 -1.24
CA ASN A 102 -16.52 21.39 -1.88
C ASN A 102 -15.24 20.92 -1.16
N ILE A 103 -14.49 21.83 -0.56
CA ILE A 103 -13.31 21.53 0.27
C ILE A 103 -13.76 20.79 1.53
N ALA A 104 -14.67 21.37 2.31
CA ALA A 104 -15.12 20.86 3.60
C ALA A 104 -16.06 19.65 3.52
N LYS A 105 -16.60 19.32 2.33
CA LYS A 105 -17.53 18.18 2.12
C LYS A 105 -17.13 16.87 2.82
N PRO A 106 -15.87 16.42 2.81
CA PRO A 106 -15.45 15.19 3.50
C PRO A 106 -15.72 15.23 5.00
N LEU A 107 -15.59 16.40 5.63
CA LEU A 107 -15.75 16.58 7.08
C LEU A 107 -17.20 16.38 7.54
N CYS A 108 -18.18 16.57 6.64
CA CYS A 108 -19.59 16.29 6.92
C CYS A 108 -19.96 14.81 6.86
N ASN A 109 -19.03 13.94 6.44
CA ASN A 109 -19.25 12.50 6.37
C ASN A 109 -18.10 11.77 7.08
N GLN A 110 -18.34 11.33 8.32
CA GLN A 110 -17.38 10.53 9.10
C GLN A 110 -16.97 9.21 8.39
N ASN A 111 -17.78 8.76 7.43
CA ASN A 111 -17.47 7.58 6.61
C ASN A 111 -16.59 7.86 5.38
N ASP A 112 -16.29 9.12 5.06
CA ASP A 112 -15.39 9.47 3.95
C ASP A 112 -13.96 9.01 4.22
N LEU A 113 -13.31 8.37 3.23
CA LEU A 113 -11.96 7.83 3.37
C LEU A 113 -10.93 8.85 3.87
N PHE A 114 -11.05 10.11 3.46
CA PHE A 114 -10.15 11.16 3.90
C PHE A 114 -10.32 11.44 5.40
N THR A 115 -11.56 11.65 5.83
CA THR A 115 -11.92 11.88 7.24
C THR A 115 -11.55 10.68 8.11
N LYS A 116 -11.80 9.45 7.62
CA LYS A 116 -11.35 8.20 8.25
C LYS A 116 -9.83 8.14 8.47
N GLY A 117 -9.07 8.80 7.61
CA GLY A 117 -7.61 8.82 7.64
C GLY A 117 -7.00 10.02 8.36
N LEU A 118 -7.79 10.99 8.82
CA LEU A 118 -7.29 12.14 9.59
C LEU A 118 -7.26 11.81 11.07
N LYS A 119 -6.08 11.85 11.67
CA LYS A 119 -5.84 11.71 13.12
C LYS A 119 -5.16 12.99 13.62
N THR A 120 -5.49 13.44 14.82
CA THR A 120 -4.79 14.53 15.51
C THR A 120 -3.73 13.93 16.44
N VAL A 121 -2.61 14.64 16.61
CA VAL A 121 -1.48 14.21 17.45
C VAL A 121 -1.40 15.14 18.64
N PHE A 122 -1.47 14.55 19.83
CA PHE A 122 -1.49 15.28 21.09
C PHE A 122 -0.11 15.90 21.39
N GLY A 123 -0.06 17.22 21.29
CA GLY A 123 1.08 18.07 21.67
C GLY A 123 0.74 18.89 22.91
N ASP A 124 0.48 20.18 22.73
CA ASP A 124 0.11 21.12 23.79
C ASP A 124 -1.36 21.02 24.23
N GLY A 125 -2.20 20.30 23.47
CA GLY A 125 -3.61 20.05 23.78
C GLY A 125 -4.53 21.25 23.61
N SER A 126 -4.05 22.34 23.02
CA SER A 126 -4.77 23.61 22.87
C SER A 126 -5.72 23.65 21.67
N SER A 127 -5.56 22.72 20.73
CA SER A 127 -6.18 22.75 19.40
C SER A 127 -7.01 21.51 19.07
N ILE A 128 -7.02 20.52 19.98
CA ILE A 128 -7.70 19.22 19.82
C ILE A 128 -8.89 19.14 20.77
N ASP A 129 -10.06 18.82 20.24
CA ASP A 129 -11.26 18.57 21.03
C ASP A 129 -11.20 17.22 21.72
N PHE A 130 -11.28 17.24 23.06
CA PHE A 130 -11.09 16.07 23.89
C PHE A 130 -12.06 14.93 23.53
N TRP A 131 -13.34 15.24 23.26
CA TRP A 131 -14.38 14.22 23.11
C TRP A 131 -14.60 13.77 21.66
N ASN A 132 -14.46 14.68 20.69
CA ASN A 132 -14.91 14.47 19.32
C ASN A 132 -13.78 14.23 18.31
N ASP A 133 -12.57 14.75 18.56
CA ASP A 133 -11.46 14.58 17.62
C ASP A 133 -10.79 13.20 17.77
N PHE A 134 -10.18 12.71 16.69
CA PHE A 134 -9.49 11.42 16.67
C PHE A 134 -8.02 11.58 17.11
N TRP A 135 -7.77 11.62 18.42
CA TRP A 135 -6.41 11.73 18.97
C TRP A 135 -5.91 10.49 19.72
N THR A 136 -6.80 9.56 20.10
CA THR A 136 -6.46 8.29 20.75
C THR A 136 -6.48 7.11 19.76
N GLU A 137 -6.48 5.87 20.23
CA GLU A 137 -6.74 4.67 19.40
C GLU A 137 -8.20 4.53 18.94
N VAL A 138 -9.14 5.24 19.60
CA VAL A 138 -10.55 5.28 19.21
C VAL A 138 -10.87 6.59 18.50
N ARG A 139 -11.85 6.58 17.59
CA ARG A 139 -12.16 7.74 16.75
C ARG A 139 -12.76 8.92 17.49
N SER A 140 -13.63 8.63 18.44
CA SER A 140 -14.28 9.61 19.29
C SER A 140 -14.46 8.98 20.66
N LEU A 141 -13.93 9.63 21.70
CA LEU A 141 -14.14 9.21 23.09
C LEU A 141 -15.63 9.30 23.46
N LYS A 142 -16.36 10.28 22.92
CA LYS A 142 -17.81 10.39 23.11
C LYS A 142 -18.57 9.18 22.58
N GLU A 143 -18.27 8.74 21.36
CA GLU A 143 -18.94 7.58 20.75
C GLU A 143 -18.53 6.28 21.45
N ALA A 144 -17.23 6.08 21.70
CA ALA A 144 -16.70 4.87 22.33
C ALA A 144 -17.12 4.72 23.82
N PHE A 145 -17.13 5.83 24.57
CA PHE A 145 -17.41 5.87 26.00
C PHE A 145 -18.62 6.75 26.31
N THR A 146 -19.73 6.50 25.63
CA THR A 146 -20.97 7.30 25.76
C THR A 146 -21.42 7.42 27.22
N ARG A 147 -21.24 6.37 28.04
CA ARG A 147 -21.61 6.38 29.45
C ARG A 147 -20.79 7.36 30.27
N ILE A 148 -19.46 7.36 30.11
CA ILE A 148 -18.56 8.30 30.78
C ILE A 148 -18.84 9.73 30.30
N PHE A 149 -19.02 9.91 28.99
CA PHE A 149 -19.39 11.20 28.41
C PHE A 149 -20.68 11.75 29.02
N MET A 150 -21.70 10.92 29.29
CA MET A 150 -22.95 11.35 29.93
C MET A 150 -22.77 11.83 31.38
N ILE A 151 -21.76 11.33 32.09
CA ILE A 151 -21.52 11.65 33.52
C ILE A 151 -20.52 12.81 33.68
N ALA A 152 -19.60 13.01 32.73
CA ALA A 152 -18.60 14.07 32.78
C ALA A 152 -19.22 15.48 32.92
N THR A 153 -18.68 16.33 33.78
CA THR A 153 -19.19 17.69 33.99
C THR A 153 -19.03 18.54 32.73
N LYS A 154 -17.86 18.49 32.09
CA LYS A 154 -17.55 19.22 30.85
C LYS A 154 -17.83 18.35 29.62
N LYS A 155 -18.81 18.76 28.80
CA LYS A 155 -19.19 18.06 27.54
C LYS A 155 -18.44 18.57 26.30
N SER A 156 -17.65 19.62 26.44
CA SER A 156 -16.88 20.26 25.39
C SER A 156 -15.63 20.87 26.00
N GLY A 157 -14.56 20.97 25.22
CA GLY A 157 -13.29 21.55 25.62
C GLY A 157 -12.13 20.94 24.85
N THR A 158 -11.00 21.61 24.90
CA THR A 158 -9.76 21.08 24.33
C THR A 158 -9.09 20.14 25.33
N ILE A 159 -8.10 19.36 24.91
CA ILE A 159 -7.38 18.46 25.83
C ILE A 159 -6.83 19.22 27.05
N SER A 160 -6.33 20.44 26.85
CA SER A 160 -5.85 21.31 27.93
C SER A 160 -6.90 21.71 28.97
N ASP A 161 -8.20 21.57 28.68
CA ASP A 161 -9.28 21.82 29.64
C ASP A 161 -9.54 20.63 30.59
N PHE A 162 -8.98 19.46 30.26
CA PHE A 162 -9.17 18.17 30.95
C PHE A 162 -7.89 17.63 31.59
N GLY A 163 -6.82 18.42 31.66
CA GLY A 163 -5.57 17.99 32.28
C GLY A 163 -4.53 19.10 32.31
N SER A 164 -3.41 18.83 32.98
CA SER A 164 -2.30 19.76 33.07
C SER A 164 -0.96 19.02 33.12
N ARG A 165 0.10 19.75 32.78
CA ARG A 165 1.47 19.24 32.86
C ARG A 165 1.97 19.36 34.30
N VAL A 166 2.37 18.23 34.90
CA VAL A 166 2.99 18.15 36.23
C VAL A 166 4.24 17.30 36.12
N ASN A 167 5.41 17.82 36.51
CA ASN A 167 6.70 17.10 36.46
C ASN A 167 6.99 16.43 35.11
N GLU A 168 6.76 17.17 34.02
CA GLU A 168 6.94 16.69 32.63
C GLU A 168 5.95 15.63 32.14
N GLU A 169 5.09 15.11 33.01
CA GLU A 169 4.02 14.19 32.65
C GLU A 169 2.67 14.91 32.53
N TRP A 170 1.76 14.30 31.78
CA TRP A 170 0.39 14.79 31.68
C TRP A 170 -0.47 14.15 32.75
N VAL A 171 -1.16 14.98 33.54
CA VAL A 171 -2.09 14.54 34.57
C VAL A 171 -3.51 14.93 34.16
N TRP A 172 -4.37 13.92 34.02
CA TRP A 172 -5.78 14.11 33.68
C TRP A 172 -6.56 14.68 34.87
N ASN A 173 -7.38 15.70 34.61
CA ASN A 173 -8.35 16.27 35.53
C ASN A 173 -9.75 16.19 34.90
N ILE A 174 -10.40 15.04 35.06
CA ILE A 174 -11.70 14.76 34.48
C ILE A 174 -12.74 14.72 35.60
N GLU A 175 -13.56 15.77 35.65
CA GLU A 175 -14.61 15.90 36.64
C GLU A 175 -15.87 15.14 36.22
N LEU A 176 -16.41 14.35 37.14
CA LEU A 176 -17.67 13.62 36.99
C LEU A 176 -18.75 14.29 37.84
N GLY A 177 -19.95 14.44 37.29
CA GLY A 177 -21.08 15.06 37.99
C GLY A 177 -21.67 14.20 39.12
N ARG A 178 -21.22 12.95 39.26
CA ARG A 178 -21.57 12.02 40.35
C ARG A 178 -20.52 10.92 40.46
N SER A 179 -20.55 10.18 41.57
CA SER A 179 -19.76 8.95 41.74
C SER A 179 -20.14 7.89 40.71
N LEU A 180 -19.14 7.08 40.32
CA LEU A 180 -19.32 5.92 39.46
C LEU A 180 -20.09 4.82 40.20
N PHE A 181 -20.99 4.13 39.50
CA PHE A 181 -21.55 2.87 39.97
C PHE A 181 -20.58 1.71 39.70
N ASP A 182 -20.74 0.59 40.39
CA ASP A 182 -19.83 -0.57 40.28
C ASP A 182 -19.64 -1.05 38.83
N TRP A 183 -20.71 -1.10 38.04
CA TRP A 183 -20.65 -1.49 36.63
C TRP A 183 -20.02 -0.44 35.71
N GLU A 184 -19.83 0.80 36.17
CA GLU A 184 -19.17 1.89 35.43
C GLU A 184 -17.68 1.97 35.72
N ILE A 185 -17.20 1.33 36.80
CA ILE A 185 -15.78 1.31 37.19
C ILE A 185 -14.93 0.67 36.09
N GLU A 186 -15.40 -0.43 35.51
CA GLU A 186 -14.67 -1.10 34.42
C GLU A 186 -14.58 -0.23 33.17
N VAL A 187 -15.70 0.40 32.79
CA VAL A 187 -15.76 1.32 31.64
C VAL A 187 -14.87 2.54 31.87
N TRP A 188 -14.80 3.04 33.10
CA TRP A 188 -13.89 4.11 33.48
C TRP A 188 -12.42 3.68 33.40
N ARG A 189 -12.09 2.47 33.84
CA ARG A 189 -10.73 1.91 33.72
C ARG A 189 -10.30 1.82 32.27
N GLU A 190 -11.12 1.23 31.40
CA GLU A 190 -10.85 1.19 29.95
C GLU A 190 -10.69 2.59 29.35
N PHE A 191 -11.56 3.53 29.74
CA PHE A 191 -11.47 4.92 29.28
C PHE A 191 -10.14 5.57 29.70
N MET A 192 -9.75 5.43 30.96
CA MET A 192 -8.49 5.95 31.48
C MET A 192 -7.30 5.31 30.77
N ASP A 193 -7.33 4.00 30.54
CA ASP A 193 -6.30 3.29 29.80
C ASP A 193 -6.15 3.81 28.37
N VAL A 194 -7.24 4.08 27.67
CA VAL A 194 -7.23 4.65 26.31
C VAL A 194 -6.57 6.03 26.29
N ILE A 195 -6.96 6.93 27.19
CA ILE A 195 -6.39 8.29 27.20
C ILE A 195 -4.95 8.31 27.70
N ASN A 196 -4.56 7.40 28.61
CA ASN A 196 -3.20 7.27 29.11
C ASN A 196 -2.23 6.65 28.10
N ARG A 197 -2.73 5.87 27.13
CA ARG A 197 -1.92 5.37 26.01
C ARG A 197 -1.62 6.44 24.96
N ALA A 198 -2.32 7.58 24.97
CA ALA A 198 -2.01 8.68 24.06
C ALA A 198 -0.63 9.27 24.38
N ILE A 199 0.22 9.39 23.36
CA ILE A 199 1.58 9.92 23.53
C ILE A 199 1.49 11.45 23.62
N TYR A 200 1.66 11.98 24.83
CA TYR A 200 1.81 13.41 25.08
C TYR A 200 3.23 13.87 24.74
N ASN A 201 3.36 15.03 24.10
CA ASN A 201 4.65 15.70 23.96
C ASN A 201 4.53 17.21 24.22
N PRO A 202 5.12 17.72 25.32
CA PRO A 202 4.98 19.13 25.71
C PRO A 202 5.76 20.11 24.82
N ASN A 203 6.70 19.62 24.01
CA ASN A 203 7.64 20.44 23.25
C ASN A 203 7.21 20.63 21.79
N VAL A 204 6.02 20.16 21.42
CA VAL A 204 5.46 20.24 20.07
C VAL A 204 4.01 20.70 20.17
N GLU A 205 3.59 21.59 19.27
CA GLU A 205 2.18 21.95 19.16
C GLU A 205 1.33 20.76 18.68
N ASP A 206 0.04 20.80 18.97
CA ASP A 206 -0.93 19.91 18.35
C ASP A 206 -0.84 19.95 16.81
N ASN A 207 -0.84 18.76 16.17
CA ASN A 207 -0.66 18.62 14.72
C ASN A 207 -1.54 17.53 14.09
N LEU A 208 -1.65 17.54 12.75
CA LEU A 208 -2.37 16.53 11.99
C LEU A 208 -1.48 15.38 11.54
N ARG A 209 -2.10 14.20 11.43
CA ARG A 209 -1.52 12.97 10.93
C ARG A 209 -2.46 12.27 9.97
N TRP A 210 -1.93 11.82 8.84
CA TRP A 210 -2.68 11.10 7.82
C TRP A 210 -2.34 9.61 7.85
N LEU A 211 -3.31 8.77 8.24
CA LEU A 211 -3.16 7.32 8.41
C LEU A 211 -3.04 6.53 7.08
N GLY A 212 -3.18 7.20 5.94
CA GLY A 212 -3.04 6.59 4.61
C GLY A 212 -1.62 6.58 4.05
N ALA A 213 -0.64 7.09 4.82
CA ALA A 213 0.78 6.94 4.52
C ALA A 213 1.56 6.64 5.80
N ASP A 214 2.59 5.81 5.68
CA ASP A 214 3.49 5.46 6.79
C ASP A 214 4.24 6.69 7.31
N SER A 215 4.51 7.67 6.43
CA SER A 215 5.06 8.97 6.82
C SER A 215 4.09 9.83 7.65
N GLY A 216 2.82 9.47 7.77
CA GLY A 216 1.82 10.30 8.42
C GLY A 216 1.54 11.62 7.70
N LEU A 217 2.17 11.88 6.55
CA LEU A 217 1.97 13.10 5.76
C LEU A 217 0.95 12.89 4.66
N TYR A 218 0.00 13.80 4.55
CA TYR A 218 -0.94 13.77 3.44
C TYR A 218 -0.26 14.09 2.11
N SER A 219 -0.47 13.22 1.11
CA SER A 219 -0.17 13.53 -0.28
C SER A 219 -1.34 13.19 -1.19
N SER A 220 -1.59 14.02 -2.20
CA SER A 220 -2.65 13.75 -3.17
C SER A 220 -2.40 12.45 -3.95
N LYS A 221 -1.14 12.04 -4.10
CA LYS A 221 -0.78 10.73 -4.68
C LYS A 221 -1.20 9.59 -3.75
N GLY A 222 -0.77 9.62 -2.49
CA GLY A 222 -1.10 8.59 -1.51
C GLY A 222 -2.61 8.39 -1.38
N TYR A 223 -3.39 9.48 -1.33
CA TYR A 223 -4.85 9.38 -1.24
C TYR A 223 -5.50 8.73 -2.48
N CYS A 224 -4.99 9.03 -3.68
CA CYS A 224 -5.47 8.35 -4.89
C CYS A 224 -5.13 6.86 -4.86
N ASP A 225 -3.94 6.52 -4.36
CA ASP A 225 -3.47 5.14 -4.29
C ASP A 225 -4.27 4.34 -3.23
N SER A 226 -4.63 4.95 -2.10
CA SER A 226 -5.41 4.32 -1.03
C SER A 226 -6.87 4.02 -1.40
N LEU A 227 -7.48 4.81 -2.30
CA LEU A 227 -8.82 4.51 -2.84
C LEU A 227 -8.89 3.17 -3.58
N ASN A 228 -7.77 2.74 -4.16
CA ASN A 228 -7.68 1.50 -4.91
C ASN A 228 -7.28 0.29 -4.04
N MET A 229 -6.88 0.52 -2.78
CA MET A 229 -6.48 -0.52 -1.82
C MET A 229 -7.68 -1.22 -1.16
N ASN A 230 -8.84 -0.55 -1.07
CA ASN A 230 -10.05 -1.13 -0.47
C ASN A 230 -10.63 -2.29 -1.29
N ASP A 231 -10.18 -2.47 -2.53
CA ASP A 231 -10.44 -3.66 -3.32
C ASP A 231 -9.32 -4.66 -2.98
N ASN A 232 -9.58 -5.57 -2.02
CA ASN A 232 -8.64 -6.61 -1.50
C ASN A 232 -8.12 -7.62 -2.56
N GLN A 233 -8.12 -7.26 -3.84
CA GLN A 233 -7.68 -8.08 -4.96
C GLN A 233 -6.32 -7.59 -5.47
N HIS A 234 -5.30 -7.58 -4.59
CA HIS A 234 -3.93 -7.57 -5.12
C HIS A 234 -3.71 -8.92 -5.81
N ASP A 235 -3.77 -8.90 -7.13
CA ASP A 235 -3.54 -10.08 -7.94
C ASP A 235 -2.13 -9.99 -8.53
N ASN A 236 -1.26 -10.87 -8.07
CA ASN A 236 0.15 -10.89 -8.46
C ASN A 236 0.33 -11.08 -9.98
N VAL A 237 -0.72 -11.53 -10.70
CA VAL A 237 -0.69 -11.61 -12.17
C VAL A 237 -0.35 -10.27 -12.83
N TRP A 238 -0.72 -9.13 -12.22
CA TRP A 238 -0.47 -7.83 -12.84
C TRP A 238 0.99 -7.41 -12.76
N GLU A 239 1.72 -7.86 -11.75
CA GLU A 239 3.18 -7.71 -11.70
C GLU A 239 3.84 -8.52 -12.82
N GLU A 240 3.31 -9.72 -13.08
CA GLU A 240 3.75 -10.59 -14.16
C GLU A 240 3.50 -9.98 -15.55
N VAL A 241 2.37 -9.29 -15.76
CA VAL A 241 2.07 -8.61 -17.03
C VAL A 241 3.04 -7.46 -17.29
N TRP A 242 3.29 -6.61 -16.31
CA TRP A 242 4.02 -5.35 -16.53
C TRP A 242 5.54 -5.44 -16.33
N LYS A 243 6.13 -6.62 -16.51
CA LYS A 243 7.58 -6.86 -16.40
C LYS A 243 8.44 -6.18 -17.46
N LYS A 244 7.83 -5.59 -18.50
CA LYS A 244 8.51 -4.92 -19.63
C LYS A 244 9.44 -5.87 -20.41
N MET A 245 9.00 -7.12 -20.59
CA MET A 245 9.73 -8.12 -21.36
C MET A 245 9.43 -8.01 -22.87
N ALA A 246 8.36 -7.30 -23.24
CA ALA A 246 8.01 -7.03 -24.63
C ALA A 246 7.64 -5.55 -24.83
N PRO A 247 7.53 -5.08 -26.09
CA PRO A 247 7.04 -3.73 -26.37
C PRO A 247 5.69 -3.45 -25.71
N ILE A 248 5.46 -2.22 -25.27
CA ILE A 248 4.28 -1.84 -24.46
C ILE A 248 2.94 -2.24 -25.09
N LYS A 249 2.84 -2.24 -26.43
CA LYS A 249 1.63 -2.67 -27.15
C LYS A 249 1.31 -4.16 -26.96
N VAL A 250 2.33 -4.99 -26.75
CA VAL A 250 2.21 -6.43 -26.49
C VAL A 250 1.77 -6.65 -25.05
N GLU A 251 2.35 -5.93 -24.09
CA GLU A 251 1.92 -5.97 -22.69
C GLU A 251 0.47 -5.48 -22.55
N ALA A 252 0.09 -4.44 -23.29
CA ALA A 252 -1.29 -3.96 -23.35
C ALA A 252 -2.24 -4.98 -24.00
N LEU A 253 -1.79 -5.76 -24.99
CA LEU A 253 -2.56 -6.87 -25.56
C LEU A 253 -2.79 -7.96 -24.49
N LEU A 254 -1.73 -8.36 -23.78
CA LEU A 254 -1.80 -9.35 -22.71
C LEU A 254 -2.75 -8.90 -21.58
N TRP A 255 -2.64 -7.63 -21.17
CA TRP A 255 -3.56 -7.00 -20.22
C TRP A 255 -5.02 -7.09 -20.68
N LYS A 256 -5.31 -6.78 -21.96
CA LYS A 256 -6.67 -6.93 -22.52
C LYS A 256 -7.11 -8.40 -22.59
N ALA A 257 -6.20 -9.32 -22.87
CA ALA A 257 -6.48 -10.75 -22.93
C ALA A 257 -6.92 -11.29 -21.55
N ILE A 258 -6.20 -10.93 -20.48
CA ILE A 258 -6.55 -11.32 -19.10
C ILE A 258 -7.92 -10.77 -18.69
N HIS A 259 -8.26 -9.54 -19.12
CA HIS A 259 -9.60 -8.98 -18.91
C HIS A 259 -10.69 -9.62 -19.79
N ASN A 260 -10.35 -10.52 -20.72
CA ASN A 260 -11.24 -11.05 -21.76
C ASN A 260 -11.91 -9.93 -22.58
N ARG A 261 -11.11 -8.94 -23.02
CA ARG A 261 -11.57 -7.75 -23.75
C ARG A 261 -10.80 -7.51 -25.06
N LEU A 262 -10.42 -8.59 -25.73
CA LEU A 262 -9.95 -8.53 -27.12
C LEU A 262 -11.14 -8.57 -28.10
N PRO A 263 -11.01 -7.97 -29.30
CA PRO A 263 -12.02 -8.04 -30.36
C PRO A 263 -12.07 -9.41 -31.04
N THR A 264 -12.39 -10.47 -30.30
CA THR A 264 -12.70 -11.77 -30.89
C THR A 264 -14.10 -11.78 -31.49
N MET A 265 -14.39 -12.66 -32.45
CA MET A 265 -15.68 -12.69 -33.13
C MET A 265 -16.85 -12.83 -32.14
N LEU A 266 -16.72 -13.68 -31.11
CA LEU A 266 -17.78 -13.84 -30.11
C LEU A 266 -18.01 -12.57 -29.29
N GLU A 267 -16.95 -11.87 -28.88
CA GLU A 267 -17.07 -10.63 -28.09
C GLU A 267 -17.61 -9.48 -28.94
N LEU A 268 -17.23 -9.40 -30.22
CA LEU A 268 -17.79 -8.45 -31.19
C LEU A 268 -19.29 -8.70 -31.41
N SER A 269 -19.70 -9.96 -31.59
CA SER A 269 -21.11 -10.35 -31.70
C SER A 269 -21.92 -9.99 -30.45
N ARG A 270 -21.39 -10.27 -29.26
CA ARG A 270 -22.02 -9.87 -27.97
C ARG A 270 -22.22 -8.36 -27.85
N ARG A 271 -21.37 -7.57 -28.51
CA ARG A 271 -21.45 -6.10 -28.58
C ARG A 271 -22.24 -5.59 -29.78
N ARG A 272 -22.96 -6.48 -30.47
CA ARG A 272 -23.84 -6.19 -31.61
C ARG A 272 -23.11 -5.59 -32.81
N VAL A 273 -21.84 -5.96 -33.01
CA VAL A 273 -21.15 -5.71 -34.26
C VAL A 273 -21.68 -6.71 -35.30
N GLU A 274 -22.03 -6.22 -36.47
CA GLU A 274 -22.55 -7.06 -37.55
C GLU A 274 -21.43 -7.93 -38.14
N LEU A 275 -21.58 -9.25 -38.02
CA LEU A 275 -20.60 -10.25 -38.46
C LEU A 275 -21.22 -11.30 -39.38
N ASN A 276 -22.43 -11.07 -39.90
CA ASN A 276 -23.16 -12.03 -40.74
C ASN A 276 -23.26 -13.45 -40.12
N GLY A 277 -23.37 -13.54 -38.79
CA GLY A 277 -23.43 -14.82 -38.07
C GLY A 277 -22.08 -15.53 -37.88
N ILE A 278 -20.97 -14.96 -38.37
CA ILE A 278 -19.63 -15.54 -38.26
C ILE A 278 -19.07 -15.29 -36.86
N ILE A 279 -19.15 -16.31 -36.01
CA ILE A 279 -18.54 -16.31 -34.67
C ILE A 279 -17.38 -17.29 -34.55
N TRP A 280 -17.08 -18.05 -35.60
CA TRP A 280 -16.12 -19.14 -35.60
C TRP A 280 -14.67 -18.65 -35.50
N CYS A 281 -13.84 -19.43 -34.81
CA CYS A 281 -12.41 -19.19 -34.68
C CYS A 281 -11.74 -19.18 -36.06
N PRO A 282 -11.00 -18.11 -36.44
CA PRO A 282 -10.33 -18.03 -37.73
C PRO A 282 -9.29 -19.13 -37.99
N PHE A 283 -8.74 -19.73 -36.93
CA PHE A 283 -7.77 -20.82 -37.04
C PHE A 283 -8.44 -22.18 -37.27
N CYS A 284 -9.32 -22.63 -36.36
CA CYS A 284 -9.88 -23.98 -36.42
C CYS A 284 -11.20 -24.08 -37.19
N ARG A 285 -11.94 -22.97 -37.31
CA ARG A 285 -13.30 -22.89 -37.87
C ARG A 285 -14.33 -23.87 -37.24
N ALA A 286 -14.02 -24.42 -36.07
CA ALA A 286 -14.80 -25.47 -35.42
C ALA A 286 -15.54 -24.99 -34.15
N GLU A 287 -14.98 -24.02 -33.43
CA GLU A 287 -15.58 -23.48 -32.20
C GLU A 287 -15.69 -21.95 -32.25
N PRO A 288 -16.59 -21.33 -31.46
CA PRO A 288 -16.68 -19.88 -31.34
C PRO A 288 -15.37 -19.23 -30.85
N GLU A 289 -15.00 -18.10 -31.46
CA GLU A 289 -13.77 -17.37 -31.14
C GLU A 289 -13.89 -16.63 -29.79
N THR A 290 -13.44 -17.29 -28.72
CA THR A 290 -13.16 -16.64 -27.44
C THR A 290 -11.68 -16.33 -27.29
N VAL A 291 -11.30 -15.45 -26.36
CA VAL A 291 -9.88 -15.15 -26.07
C VAL A 291 -9.12 -16.41 -25.68
N ASN A 292 -9.68 -17.21 -24.76
CA ASN A 292 -9.05 -18.43 -24.29
C ASN A 292 -9.00 -19.51 -25.39
N HIS A 293 -10.06 -19.64 -26.20
CA HIS A 293 -10.03 -20.56 -27.34
C HIS A 293 -8.94 -20.15 -28.34
N LEU A 294 -8.93 -18.89 -28.78
CA LEU A 294 -7.95 -18.41 -29.75
C LEU A 294 -6.50 -18.60 -29.27
N LEU A 295 -6.20 -18.24 -28.02
CA LEU A 295 -4.84 -18.17 -27.51
C LEU A 295 -4.35 -19.46 -26.84
N LEU A 296 -5.25 -20.37 -26.44
CA LEU A 296 -4.91 -21.57 -25.66
C LEU A 296 -5.53 -22.85 -26.23
N HIS A 297 -6.85 -22.91 -26.37
CA HIS A 297 -7.58 -24.18 -26.53
C HIS A 297 -7.85 -24.60 -27.98
N CYS A 298 -7.69 -23.69 -28.93
CA CYS A 298 -7.79 -24.00 -30.35
C CYS A 298 -6.77 -25.08 -30.73
N HIS A 299 -7.18 -26.13 -31.43
CA HIS A 299 -6.27 -27.24 -31.77
C HIS A 299 -5.06 -26.81 -32.62
N ILE A 300 -5.19 -25.75 -33.44
CA ILE A 300 -4.06 -25.16 -34.17
C ILE A 300 -3.11 -24.44 -33.20
N THR A 301 -3.66 -23.64 -32.30
CA THR A 301 -2.90 -22.96 -31.24
C THR A 301 -2.18 -23.93 -30.31
N TRP A 302 -2.87 -25.01 -29.92
CA TRP A 302 -2.30 -26.10 -29.15
C TRP A 302 -1.08 -26.70 -29.84
N ARG A 303 -1.16 -27.00 -31.15
CA ARG A 303 -0.01 -27.51 -31.92
C ARG A 303 1.18 -26.55 -31.90
N ILE A 304 0.94 -25.24 -31.93
CA ILE A 304 2.01 -24.22 -31.82
C ILE A 304 2.68 -24.28 -30.45
N TRP A 305 1.90 -24.37 -29.37
CA TRP A 305 2.44 -24.53 -28.02
C TRP A 305 3.19 -25.86 -27.83
N MET A 306 2.67 -26.96 -28.39
CA MET A 306 3.33 -28.26 -28.31
C MET A 306 4.68 -28.28 -29.04
N LYS A 307 4.80 -27.62 -30.20
CA LYS A 307 6.10 -27.44 -30.86
C LYS A 307 7.12 -26.72 -29.98
N TRP A 308 6.68 -25.75 -29.19
CA TRP A 308 7.52 -25.11 -28.19
C TRP A 308 7.86 -26.08 -27.05
N CYS A 309 6.91 -26.83 -26.52
CA CYS A 309 7.18 -27.84 -25.51
C CYS A 309 8.22 -28.88 -25.98
N GLU A 310 8.05 -29.42 -27.18
CA GLU A 310 8.93 -30.42 -27.79
C GLU A 310 10.36 -29.89 -27.97
N LYS A 311 10.51 -28.70 -28.58
CA LYS A 311 11.83 -28.14 -28.89
C LYS A 311 12.65 -27.75 -27.65
N TRP A 312 12.00 -27.53 -26.50
CA TRP A 312 12.66 -27.15 -25.24
C TRP A 312 12.50 -28.17 -24.11
N GLN A 313 11.97 -29.36 -24.39
CA GLN A 313 11.75 -30.45 -23.42
C GLN A 313 10.97 -29.98 -22.18
N SER A 314 9.99 -29.10 -22.38
CA SER A 314 9.11 -28.60 -21.32
C SER A 314 7.76 -29.30 -21.40
N ASN A 315 7.30 -29.86 -20.29
CA ASN A 315 5.98 -30.48 -20.19
C ASN A 315 5.09 -29.60 -19.31
N PHE A 316 3.96 -29.14 -19.86
CA PHE A 316 2.95 -28.46 -19.05
C PHE A 316 1.54 -28.72 -19.56
N ILE A 317 0.58 -28.63 -18.64
CA ILE A 317 -0.85 -28.74 -18.94
C ILE A 317 -1.37 -27.34 -19.20
N MET A 318 -2.02 -27.13 -20.35
CA MET A 318 -2.55 -25.81 -20.69
C MET A 318 -3.61 -25.37 -19.67
N PRO A 319 -3.46 -24.18 -19.05
CA PRO A 319 -4.43 -23.69 -18.07
C PRO A 319 -5.76 -23.27 -18.68
N ARG A 320 -6.77 -23.03 -17.83
CA ARG A 320 -8.14 -22.77 -18.30
C ARG A 320 -8.28 -21.44 -19.02
N ASN A 321 -7.46 -20.46 -18.67
CA ASN A 321 -7.53 -19.10 -19.20
C ASN A 321 -6.15 -18.43 -19.22
N VAL A 322 -6.06 -17.30 -19.94
CA VAL A 322 -4.80 -16.58 -20.14
C VAL A 322 -4.20 -16.09 -18.83
N LYS A 323 -5.04 -15.75 -17.83
CA LYS A 323 -4.59 -15.30 -16.52
C LYS A 323 -3.79 -16.40 -15.80
N GLU A 324 -4.35 -17.60 -15.72
CA GLU A 324 -3.68 -18.76 -15.12
C GLU A 324 -2.40 -19.12 -15.89
N LEU A 325 -2.41 -19.01 -17.22
CA LEU A 325 -1.19 -19.19 -18.03
C LEU A 325 -0.09 -18.22 -17.60
N VAL A 326 -0.38 -16.93 -17.51
CA VAL A 326 0.61 -15.93 -17.09
C VAL A 326 1.14 -16.19 -15.68
N GLN A 327 0.29 -16.67 -14.77
CA GLN A 327 0.69 -16.99 -13.40
C GLN A 327 1.61 -18.21 -13.31
N VAL A 328 1.35 -19.26 -14.10
CA VAL A 328 2.11 -20.52 -14.04
C VAL A 328 3.37 -20.47 -14.92
N TRP A 329 3.36 -19.67 -15.99
CA TRP A 329 4.40 -19.66 -17.02
C TRP A 329 5.83 -19.51 -16.48
N PRO A 330 6.13 -18.58 -15.54
CA PRO A 330 7.49 -18.45 -14.99
C PRO A 330 8.00 -19.72 -14.30
N SER A 331 7.10 -20.52 -13.71
CA SER A 331 7.44 -21.77 -13.03
C SER A 331 7.72 -22.93 -13.98
N LEU A 332 7.31 -22.79 -15.25
CA LEU A 332 7.54 -23.80 -16.29
C LEU A 332 8.91 -23.65 -16.98
N SER A 333 9.72 -22.66 -16.59
CA SER A 333 11.03 -22.47 -17.19
C SER A 333 11.92 -23.68 -16.88
N THR A 334 12.46 -24.32 -17.91
CA THR A 334 13.46 -25.37 -17.77
C THR A 334 14.82 -24.77 -17.37
N VAL A 335 15.71 -25.59 -16.83
CA VAL A 335 17.12 -25.19 -16.53
C VAL A 335 17.85 -24.71 -17.79
N THR A 336 17.36 -25.11 -18.97
CA THR A 336 17.99 -24.86 -20.27
C THR A 336 17.69 -23.49 -20.87
N VAL A 337 16.65 -22.77 -20.41
CA VAL A 337 16.30 -21.43 -20.94
C VAL A 337 16.34 -20.41 -19.81
N SER A 338 17.01 -19.29 -20.05
CA SER A 338 17.04 -18.20 -19.08
C SER A 338 15.61 -17.66 -18.82
N LYS A 339 15.23 -17.52 -17.55
CA LYS A 339 13.88 -17.09 -17.12
C LYS A 339 13.35 -15.85 -17.86
N PRO A 340 14.13 -14.77 -18.06
CA PRO A 340 13.65 -13.60 -18.80
C PRO A 340 13.30 -13.89 -20.26
N ILE A 341 14.05 -14.77 -20.93
CA ILE A 341 13.75 -15.20 -22.30
C ILE A 341 12.47 -16.03 -22.29
N TRP A 342 12.34 -16.95 -21.33
CA TRP A 342 11.13 -17.76 -21.18
C TRP A 342 9.88 -16.87 -21.05
N GLU A 343 9.92 -15.83 -20.23
CA GLU A 343 8.81 -14.88 -20.08
C GLU A 343 8.52 -14.05 -21.34
N MET A 344 9.54 -13.77 -22.15
CA MET A 344 9.41 -13.05 -23.42
C MET A 344 8.75 -13.91 -24.50
N VAL A 345 9.00 -15.21 -24.50
CA VAL A 345 8.39 -16.18 -25.43
C VAL A 345 6.88 -16.14 -25.33
N LEU A 346 6.32 -16.20 -24.10
CA LEU A 346 4.87 -16.13 -23.88
C LEU A 346 4.25 -14.93 -24.62
N ARG A 347 4.87 -13.76 -24.48
CA ARG A 347 4.44 -12.50 -25.09
C ARG A 347 4.55 -12.52 -26.61
N ALA A 348 5.66 -13.07 -27.13
CA ALA A 348 5.88 -13.16 -28.56
C ALA A 348 4.89 -14.10 -29.24
N PHE A 349 4.56 -15.21 -28.60
CA PHE A 349 3.59 -16.20 -29.09
C PHE A 349 2.17 -15.63 -29.07
N ILE A 350 1.73 -15.05 -27.94
CA ILE A 350 0.41 -14.39 -27.84
C ILE A 350 0.27 -13.27 -28.88
N TRP A 351 1.30 -12.44 -29.04
CA TRP A 351 1.29 -11.39 -30.06
C TRP A 351 1.23 -11.93 -31.48
N THR A 352 2.02 -12.96 -31.79
CA THR A 352 2.06 -13.55 -33.13
C THR A 352 0.72 -14.17 -33.49
N MET A 353 0.14 -14.99 -32.61
CA MET A 353 -1.20 -15.55 -32.82
C MET A 353 -2.25 -14.47 -33.05
N TRP A 354 -2.21 -13.38 -32.29
CA TRP A 354 -3.12 -12.26 -32.47
C TRP A 354 -2.97 -11.57 -33.84
N VAL A 355 -1.73 -11.31 -34.27
CA VAL A 355 -1.46 -10.67 -35.57
C VAL A 355 -1.83 -11.61 -36.73
N THR A 356 -1.45 -12.88 -36.66
CA THR A 356 -1.81 -13.89 -37.67
C THR A 356 -3.33 -14.00 -37.80
N ARG A 357 -4.05 -14.07 -36.68
CA ARG A 357 -5.52 -14.05 -36.68
C ARG A 357 -6.05 -12.82 -37.42
N ASN A 358 -5.49 -11.64 -37.18
CA ASN A 358 -5.94 -10.42 -37.87
C ASN A 358 -5.61 -10.46 -39.37
N ASP A 359 -4.47 -11.03 -39.77
CA ASP A 359 -4.14 -11.22 -41.18
C ASP A 359 -5.11 -12.17 -41.90
N ILE A 360 -5.56 -13.25 -41.23
CA ILE A 360 -6.58 -14.15 -41.79
C ILE A 360 -7.91 -13.41 -41.96
N VAL A 361 -8.30 -12.61 -40.96
CA VAL A 361 -9.61 -11.95 -40.92
C VAL A 361 -9.70 -10.74 -41.86
N PHE A 362 -8.65 -9.91 -41.93
CA PHE A 362 -8.69 -8.63 -42.64
C PHE A 362 -7.95 -8.63 -43.98
N ASN A 363 -6.98 -9.54 -44.16
CA ASN A 363 -6.14 -9.59 -45.35
C ASN A 363 -6.28 -10.92 -46.12
N GLU A 364 -7.20 -11.79 -45.72
CA GLU A 364 -7.49 -13.09 -46.34
C GLU A 364 -6.25 -13.99 -46.52
N LYS A 365 -5.23 -13.82 -45.67
CA LYS A 365 -4.00 -14.61 -45.76
C LYS A 365 -4.19 -16.00 -45.14
N SER A 366 -3.55 -17.00 -45.71
CA SER A 366 -3.38 -18.32 -45.11
C SER A 366 -2.03 -18.41 -44.39
N TRP A 367 -2.01 -19.09 -43.25
CA TRP A 367 -0.80 -19.34 -42.46
C TRP A 367 -0.76 -20.80 -42.03
N SER A 368 0.39 -21.45 -42.21
CA SER A 368 0.70 -22.77 -41.66
C SER A 368 1.12 -22.68 -40.19
N VAL A 369 1.07 -23.81 -39.47
CA VAL A 369 1.53 -23.89 -38.08
C VAL A 369 3.02 -23.57 -37.98
N GLU A 370 3.79 -23.99 -38.99
CA GLU A 370 5.22 -23.75 -39.17
C GLU A 370 5.51 -22.25 -39.27
N GLU A 371 4.85 -21.53 -40.17
CA GLU A 371 5.08 -20.09 -40.36
C GLU A 371 4.73 -19.26 -39.12
N ILE A 372 3.65 -19.63 -38.40
CA ILE A 372 3.25 -18.94 -37.16
C ILE A 372 4.30 -19.16 -36.07
N PHE A 373 4.76 -20.41 -35.92
CA PHE A 373 5.77 -20.78 -34.94
C PHE A 373 7.11 -20.07 -35.22
N GLU A 374 7.60 -20.12 -36.46
CA GLU A 374 8.84 -19.47 -36.86
C GLU A 374 8.76 -17.95 -36.69
N SER A 375 7.62 -17.34 -37.04
CA SER A 375 7.37 -15.92 -36.81
C SER A 375 7.45 -15.53 -35.34
N ALA A 376 6.92 -16.38 -34.44
CA ALA A 376 6.98 -16.13 -33.01
C ALA A 376 8.43 -16.21 -32.49
N LEU A 377 9.20 -17.22 -32.94
CA LEU A 377 10.62 -17.35 -32.60
C LEU A 377 11.46 -16.18 -33.11
N LEU A 378 11.23 -15.77 -34.35
CA LEU A 378 11.93 -14.63 -34.95
C LEU A 378 11.68 -13.35 -34.14
N ARG A 379 10.43 -13.11 -33.72
CA ARG A 379 10.09 -11.97 -32.84
C ARG A 379 10.81 -12.06 -31.50
N THR A 380 10.81 -13.23 -30.86
CA THR A 380 11.55 -13.43 -29.59
C THR A 380 13.02 -13.12 -29.78
N GLY A 381 13.67 -13.65 -30.82
CA GLY A 381 15.09 -13.38 -31.09
C GLY A 381 15.39 -11.90 -31.32
N HIS A 382 14.55 -11.18 -32.08
CA HIS A 382 14.70 -9.73 -32.23
C HIS A 382 14.54 -8.97 -30.91
N TRP A 383 13.55 -9.33 -30.09
CA TRP A 383 13.34 -8.69 -28.78
C TRP A 383 14.48 -9.01 -27.82
N CYS A 384 14.99 -10.24 -27.81
CA CYS A 384 16.19 -10.63 -27.04
C CYS A 384 17.40 -9.82 -27.47
N LYS A 385 17.65 -9.64 -28.77
CA LYS A 385 18.76 -8.84 -29.28
C LYS A 385 18.67 -7.36 -28.86
N ILE A 386 17.46 -6.80 -28.83
CA ILE A 386 17.26 -5.40 -28.39
C ILE A 386 17.48 -5.27 -26.88
N GLN A 387 16.91 -6.19 -26.09
CA GLN A 387 16.93 -6.11 -24.64
C GLN A 387 18.27 -6.52 -24.04
N TRP A 388 18.94 -7.51 -24.65
CA TRP A 388 20.22 -8.07 -24.23
C TRP A 388 21.17 -8.26 -25.42
N PRO A 389 21.72 -7.17 -26.00
CA PRO A 389 22.61 -7.24 -27.15
C PRO A 389 23.86 -8.10 -26.91
N GLU A 390 24.36 -8.11 -25.68
CA GLU A 390 25.54 -8.87 -25.26
C GLU A 390 25.30 -10.38 -25.19
N CYS A 391 24.05 -10.80 -24.94
CA CYS A 391 23.68 -12.21 -24.83
C CYS A 391 23.17 -12.78 -26.17
N CYS A 392 22.69 -11.93 -27.08
CA CYS A 392 22.12 -12.30 -28.37
C CYS A 392 22.68 -11.41 -29.48
N SER A 393 23.84 -11.77 -30.01
CA SER A 393 24.51 -11.04 -31.10
C SER A 393 23.78 -11.21 -32.44
N ASN A 394 23.25 -12.40 -32.71
CA ASN A 394 22.53 -12.75 -33.92
C ASN A 394 21.21 -13.48 -33.64
N VAL A 395 20.14 -13.04 -34.32
CA VAL A 395 18.81 -13.63 -34.24
C VAL A 395 18.81 -15.07 -34.78
N CYS A 396 19.61 -15.36 -35.80
CA CYS A 396 19.73 -16.70 -36.37
C CYS A 396 20.32 -17.70 -35.36
N ASP A 397 21.21 -17.25 -34.47
CA ASP A 397 21.80 -18.11 -33.45
C ASP A 397 20.78 -18.46 -32.38
N PHE A 398 19.90 -17.51 -32.02
CA PHE A 398 18.74 -17.79 -31.16
C PHE A 398 17.77 -18.78 -31.81
N MET A 399 17.50 -18.67 -33.12
CA MET A 399 16.60 -19.61 -33.80
C MET A 399 17.16 -21.03 -33.85
N ARG A 400 18.49 -21.16 -34.06
CA ARG A 400 19.20 -22.44 -34.11
C ARG A 400 19.32 -23.06 -32.72
N ASN A 401 19.81 -22.29 -31.74
CA ASN A 401 20.03 -22.75 -30.38
C ASN A 401 19.64 -21.70 -29.31
N PRO A 402 18.34 -21.57 -29.02
CA PRO A 402 17.85 -20.59 -28.05
C PRO A 402 18.27 -20.86 -26.60
N THR A 403 18.67 -22.09 -26.26
CA THR A 403 19.19 -22.44 -24.93
C THR A 403 20.63 -21.97 -24.70
N ALA A 404 21.38 -21.67 -25.77
CA ALA A 404 22.71 -21.08 -25.67
C ALA A 404 22.69 -19.59 -25.26
N THR A 405 21.53 -18.93 -25.37
CA THR A 405 21.37 -17.52 -24.96
C THR A 405 21.16 -17.44 -23.44
N VAL A 406 22.21 -17.12 -22.71
CA VAL A 406 22.16 -17.00 -21.23
C VAL A 406 22.11 -15.53 -20.84
N VAL A 407 20.95 -15.06 -20.36
CA VAL A 407 20.85 -13.76 -19.70
C VAL A 407 21.41 -13.88 -18.28
N LYS A 408 22.51 -13.17 -18.00
CA LYS A 408 23.02 -13.00 -16.64
C LYS A 408 22.04 -12.11 -15.88
N THR A 409 21.10 -12.72 -15.16
CA THR A 409 20.31 -11.97 -14.17
C THR A 409 21.24 -11.64 -13.01
N ASN A 410 21.34 -10.36 -12.63
CA ASN A 410 21.86 -10.03 -11.30
C ASN A 410 21.06 -10.86 -10.30
N PRO A 411 21.71 -11.67 -9.44
CA PRO A 411 20.99 -12.51 -8.51
C PRO A 411 20.05 -11.62 -7.69
N LYS A 412 18.74 -11.90 -7.75
CA LYS A 412 17.85 -11.49 -6.67
C LYS A 412 18.53 -11.98 -5.41
N ARG A 413 18.85 -11.06 -4.47
CA ARG A 413 19.43 -11.41 -3.17
C ARG A 413 18.67 -12.64 -2.66
N MET A 414 19.34 -13.78 -2.55
CA MET A 414 18.81 -14.88 -1.74
C MET A 414 18.50 -14.28 -0.36
N PRO A 415 17.41 -14.69 0.31
CA PRO A 415 17.31 -14.40 1.73
C PRO A 415 18.56 -15.02 2.37
N LEU A 416 19.48 -14.16 2.80
CA LEU A 416 20.58 -14.60 3.64
C LEU A 416 19.90 -15.23 4.86
N SER A 417 20.27 -16.45 5.24
CA SER A 417 19.98 -16.93 6.58
C SER A 417 20.79 -16.05 7.53
N ILE A 418 20.22 -14.93 7.97
CA ILE A 418 20.90 -13.98 8.85
C ILE A 418 20.76 -14.54 10.26
N GLU A 419 21.72 -15.38 10.66
CA GLU A 419 21.84 -15.79 12.04
C GLU A 419 22.14 -14.57 12.92
N TRP A 420 21.47 -14.52 14.07
CA TRP A 420 21.69 -13.48 15.07
C TRP A 420 23.15 -13.50 15.54
N LYS A 421 23.77 -12.32 15.65
CA LYS A 421 25.15 -12.16 16.14
C LYS A 421 25.17 -11.41 17.47
N GLY A 422 25.95 -11.92 18.43
CA GLY A 422 26.14 -11.27 19.73
C GLY A 422 26.82 -9.90 19.63
N PRO A 423 26.56 -9.00 20.60
CA PRO A 423 27.29 -7.74 20.75
C PRO A 423 28.75 -7.96 21.21
N LYS A 424 29.57 -6.89 21.19
CA LYS A 424 30.94 -6.90 21.73
C LYS A 424 30.93 -6.99 23.26
N LEU A 425 32.04 -7.42 23.86
CA LEU A 425 32.21 -7.42 25.32
C LEU A 425 31.93 -6.03 25.92
N GLY A 426 31.16 -5.97 27.00
CA GLY A 426 30.70 -4.72 27.64
C GLY A 426 29.47 -4.08 26.97
N TRP A 427 28.94 -4.69 25.90
CA TRP A 427 27.70 -4.27 25.25
C TRP A 427 26.61 -5.31 25.40
N LEU A 428 25.38 -4.84 25.59
CA LEU A 428 24.18 -5.66 25.54
C LEU A 428 23.36 -5.30 24.30
N LYS A 429 22.56 -6.24 23.81
CA LYS A 429 21.78 -6.08 22.59
C LYS A 429 20.30 -6.30 22.86
N TYR A 430 19.48 -5.30 22.54
CA TYR A 430 18.03 -5.33 22.63
C TYR A 430 17.44 -5.47 21.22
N ASN A 431 16.89 -6.63 20.91
CA ASN A 431 16.14 -6.84 19.67
C ASN A 431 14.68 -6.46 19.93
N VAL A 432 14.11 -5.56 19.12
CA VAL A 432 12.73 -5.09 19.27
C VAL A 432 11.94 -5.30 17.98
N ASP A 433 10.63 -5.56 18.14
CA ASP A 433 9.72 -5.71 17.01
C ASP A 433 8.27 -5.38 17.45
N PRO A 434 7.43 -4.83 16.56
CA PRO A 434 5.99 -4.78 16.75
C PRO A 434 5.25 -5.88 15.99
N ALA A 435 4.07 -6.24 16.47
CA ALA A 435 3.10 -7.07 15.76
C ALA A 435 1.78 -6.32 15.64
N ILE A 436 1.17 -6.34 14.45
CA ILE A 436 -0.09 -5.64 14.18
C ILE A 436 -1.04 -6.59 13.45
N LYS A 437 -2.25 -6.80 13.98
CA LYS A 437 -3.33 -7.52 13.29
C LYS A 437 -3.92 -6.62 12.19
N GLY A 438 -4.07 -7.17 10.99
CA GLY A 438 -4.30 -6.37 9.78
C GLY A 438 -5.64 -5.63 9.70
N VAL A 439 -6.71 -6.13 10.32
CA VAL A 439 -8.08 -5.59 10.15
C VAL A 439 -8.46 -4.59 11.24
N ASP A 440 -8.16 -4.90 12.49
CA ASP A 440 -8.45 -4.07 13.66
C ASP A 440 -7.30 -3.11 14.02
N ARG A 441 -6.13 -3.30 13.41
CA ARG A 441 -4.86 -2.63 13.76
C ARG A 441 -4.50 -2.79 15.24
N SER A 442 -4.97 -3.84 15.92
CA SER A 442 -4.52 -4.12 17.28
C SER A 442 -3.03 -4.43 17.23
N ALA A 443 -2.26 -3.78 18.07
CA ALA A 443 -0.82 -3.77 18.02
C ALA A 443 -0.23 -4.15 19.39
N GLY A 444 0.81 -4.96 19.33
CA GLY A 444 1.63 -5.36 20.46
C GLY A 444 3.09 -5.07 20.13
N ILE A 445 3.88 -4.83 21.15
CA ILE A 445 5.33 -4.65 21.05
C ILE A 445 6.02 -5.71 21.86
N GLY A 446 7.16 -6.16 21.35
CA GLY A 446 8.00 -7.15 21.99
C GLY A 446 9.46 -6.75 21.90
N GLY A 447 10.23 -7.17 22.90
CA GLY A 447 11.66 -7.00 22.87
C GLY A 447 12.38 -7.98 23.77
N ILE A 448 13.61 -8.30 23.40
CA ILE A 448 14.48 -9.21 24.14
C ILE A 448 15.90 -8.65 24.25
N LEU A 449 16.40 -8.56 25.48
CA LEU A 449 17.76 -8.16 25.82
C LEU A 449 18.64 -9.40 25.96
N ARG A 450 19.78 -9.41 25.27
CA ARG A 450 20.74 -10.51 25.27
C ARG A 450 22.17 -10.04 25.45
N ASN A 451 22.99 -10.91 26.04
CA ASN A 451 24.44 -10.73 26.16
C ASN A 451 25.20 -11.28 24.93
N GLN A 452 26.53 -11.31 24.98
CA GLN A 452 27.39 -11.77 23.87
C GLN A 452 27.23 -13.26 23.51
N GLU A 453 26.89 -14.12 24.49
CA GLU A 453 26.61 -15.55 24.28
C GLU A 453 25.17 -15.82 23.79
N GLY A 454 24.35 -14.77 23.65
CA GLY A 454 22.94 -14.92 23.29
C GLY A 454 22.03 -15.31 24.44
N ALA A 455 22.55 -15.33 25.68
CA ALA A 455 21.74 -15.57 26.87
C ALA A 455 20.74 -14.43 27.06
N LYS A 456 19.48 -14.81 27.30
CA LYS A 456 18.39 -13.87 27.57
C LYS A 456 18.55 -13.27 28.96
N LEU A 457 18.57 -11.94 29.04
CA LEU A 457 18.65 -11.20 30.30
C LEU A 457 17.29 -10.65 30.71
N GLU A 458 16.59 -9.98 29.78
CA GLU A 458 15.29 -9.37 30.00
C GLU A 458 14.43 -9.51 28.74
N GLU A 459 13.11 -9.47 28.90
CA GLU A 459 12.17 -9.41 27.78
C GLU A 459 10.91 -8.63 28.17
N PHE A 460 10.20 -8.12 27.16
CA PHE A 460 8.86 -7.60 27.33
C PHE A 460 7.94 -8.00 26.21
N SER A 461 6.66 -8.02 26.55
CA SER A 461 5.54 -8.26 25.66
C SER A 461 4.38 -7.42 26.17
N LYS A 462 3.94 -6.44 25.37
CA LYS A 462 2.99 -5.42 25.82
C LYS A 462 2.00 -5.06 24.72
N SER A 463 0.74 -4.96 25.09
CA SER A 463 -0.30 -4.40 24.22
C SER A 463 -0.19 -2.87 24.18
N ILE A 464 -0.25 -2.29 22.98
CA ILE A 464 -0.26 -0.83 22.78
C ILE A 464 -1.58 -0.35 22.18
N GLY A 465 -2.64 -1.17 22.26
CA GLY A 465 -3.94 -0.84 21.69
C GLY A 465 -3.89 -0.85 20.16
N ARG A 466 -4.34 0.23 19.49
CA ARG A 466 -4.24 0.34 18.03
C ARG A 466 -3.15 1.32 17.61
N ALA A 467 -2.20 0.84 16.82
CA ALA A 467 -1.11 1.63 16.28
C ALA A 467 -0.90 1.34 14.79
N ASP A 468 -0.29 2.28 14.09
CA ASP A 468 0.27 2.04 12.75
C ASP A 468 1.66 1.39 12.82
N PRO A 469 2.16 0.81 11.70
CA PRO A 469 3.44 0.12 11.67
C PRO A 469 4.60 0.94 12.21
N THR A 470 4.83 2.15 11.67
CA THR A 470 6.00 2.94 12.05
C THR A 470 5.90 3.50 13.47
N GLN A 471 4.71 3.85 13.95
CA GLN A 471 4.51 4.22 15.36
C GLN A 471 4.78 3.04 16.30
N ALA A 472 4.32 1.83 15.95
CA ALA A 472 4.54 0.65 16.76
C ALA A 472 6.03 0.29 16.86
N GLU A 473 6.80 0.48 15.77
CA GLU A 473 8.27 0.37 15.76
C GLU A 473 8.93 1.37 16.70
N MET A 474 8.55 2.64 16.63
CA MET A 474 9.11 3.65 17.52
C MET A 474 8.73 3.39 18.98
N LEU A 475 7.51 2.89 19.23
CA LEU A 475 7.05 2.52 20.57
C LEU A 475 7.78 1.30 21.14
N SER A 476 8.13 0.30 20.32
CA SER A 476 8.92 -0.85 20.78
C SER A 476 10.34 -0.41 21.17
N ILE A 477 10.95 0.50 20.41
CA ILE A 477 12.24 1.12 20.76
C ILE A 477 12.11 1.93 22.06
N LEU A 478 11.09 2.76 22.20
CA LEU A 478 10.88 3.58 23.39
C LEU A 478 10.70 2.72 24.66
N GLU A 479 9.93 1.63 24.58
CA GLU A 479 9.74 0.73 25.71
C GLU A 479 11.06 0.05 26.09
N ALA A 480 11.86 -0.39 25.12
CA ALA A 480 13.18 -0.95 25.38
C ALA A 480 14.12 0.07 26.06
N CYS A 481 14.12 1.34 25.62
CA CYS A 481 14.87 2.41 26.29
C CYS A 481 14.44 2.58 27.75
N LYS A 482 13.13 2.66 28.01
CA LYS A 482 12.57 2.82 29.37
C LYS A 482 12.89 1.64 30.28
N MET A 483 12.82 0.42 29.74
CA MET A 483 13.14 -0.78 30.51
C MET A 483 14.64 -0.86 30.83
N TYR A 484 15.50 -0.59 29.85
CA TYR A 484 16.92 -0.65 30.06
C TYR A 484 17.41 0.42 31.04
N GLU A 485 16.88 1.66 30.98
CA GLU A 485 17.22 2.73 31.94
C GLU A 485 16.92 2.34 33.40
N LYS A 486 15.86 1.55 33.62
CA LYS A 486 15.47 1.03 34.94
C LYS A 486 16.20 -0.27 35.33
N SER A 487 16.93 -0.87 34.40
CA SER A 487 17.64 -2.13 34.65
C SER A 487 18.92 -1.92 35.45
N GLN A 488 19.38 -2.97 36.13
CA GLN A 488 20.67 -3.00 36.80
C GLN A 488 21.88 -2.86 35.85
N TRP A 489 21.67 -3.00 34.54
CA TRP A 489 22.73 -3.01 33.53
C TRP A 489 23.07 -1.62 32.99
N CYS A 490 22.18 -0.64 33.15
CA CYS A 490 22.34 0.70 32.55
C CYS A 490 23.64 1.41 32.95
N GLY A 491 24.13 1.17 34.17
CA GLY A 491 25.37 1.77 34.69
C GLY A 491 26.65 1.00 34.36
N SER A 492 26.54 -0.26 33.91
CA SER A 492 27.69 -1.16 33.71
C SER A 492 27.94 -1.54 32.25
N HIS A 493 26.92 -1.49 31.39
CA HIS A 493 26.99 -1.92 30.01
C HIS A 493 26.46 -0.85 29.04
N SER A 494 27.06 -0.79 27.85
CA SER A 494 26.53 -0.01 26.73
C SER A 494 25.42 -0.80 26.00
N LEU A 495 24.48 -0.11 25.35
CA LEU A 495 23.31 -0.73 24.73
C LEU A 495 23.32 -0.59 23.21
N ILE A 496 23.02 -1.69 22.50
CA ILE A 496 22.64 -1.69 21.09
C ILE A 496 21.17 -2.05 20.99
N ILE A 497 20.35 -1.22 20.35
CA ILE A 497 18.96 -1.55 20.00
C ILE A 497 18.89 -1.86 18.49
N GLU A 498 18.27 -2.97 18.13
CA GLU A 498 18.07 -3.42 16.75
C GLU A 498 16.58 -3.41 16.37
N SER A 499 16.22 -2.62 15.36
CA SER A 499 14.88 -2.58 14.74
C SER A 499 14.98 -2.90 13.25
N ASN A 500 13.91 -3.43 12.67
CA ASN A 500 13.78 -3.74 11.25
C ASN A 500 13.17 -2.60 10.42
N CYS A 501 12.97 -1.42 11.02
CA CYS A 501 12.38 -0.26 10.36
C CYS A 501 13.42 0.84 10.10
N GLU A 502 13.99 0.88 8.89
CA GLU A 502 14.94 1.93 8.49
C GLU A 502 14.37 3.35 8.66
N LEU A 503 13.08 3.53 8.41
CA LEU A 503 12.41 4.82 8.57
C LEU A 503 12.40 5.29 10.03
N ALA A 504 12.04 4.41 10.97
CA ALA A 504 12.04 4.73 12.39
C ALA A 504 13.45 5.08 12.87
N ILE A 505 14.45 4.29 12.48
CA ILE A 505 15.86 4.53 12.83
C ILE A 505 16.35 5.87 12.29
N LYS A 506 16.04 6.18 11.02
CA LYS A 506 16.40 7.47 10.42
C LYS A 506 15.79 8.63 11.18
N TRP A 507 14.51 8.56 11.51
CA TRP A 507 13.82 9.64 12.22
C TRP A 507 14.32 9.83 13.65
N ILE A 508 14.71 8.76 14.35
CA ILE A 508 15.28 8.86 15.70
C ILE A 508 16.68 9.49 15.64
N LYS A 509 17.51 9.12 14.67
CA LYS A 509 18.86 9.72 14.49
C LYS A 509 18.80 11.17 14.01
N GLU A 510 17.83 11.50 13.18
CA GLU A 510 17.61 12.84 12.64
C GLU A 510 16.18 13.31 12.91
N PRO A 511 15.82 13.71 14.16
CA PRO A 511 14.45 14.09 14.51
C PRO A 511 13.88 15.25 13.69
N ASN A 512 14.73 16.10 13.13
CA ASN A 512 14.33 17.21 12.26
C ASN A 512 13.91 16.75 10.86
N SER A 513 14.32 15.55 10.43
CA SER A 513 13.90 14.95 9.15
C SER A 513 12.53 14.26 9.24
N CYS A 514 12.03 14.09 10.46
CA CYS A 514 10.82 13.37 10.77
C CYS A 514 9.57 14.23 10.50
N PRO A 515 8.49 13.65 9.94
CA PRO A 515 7.19 14.30 9.88
C PRO A 515 6.72 14.79 11.25
N THR A 516 6.08 15.97 11.31
CA THR A 516 5.64 16.60 12.57
C THR A 516 4.81 15.66 13.45
N ALA A 517 4.02 14.78 12.83
CA ALA A 517 3.19 13.78 13.50
C ALA A 517 3.98 12.74 14.34
N PHE A 518 5.25 12.52 14.05
CA PHE A 518 6.14 11.59 14.77
C PHE A 518 7.34 12.29 15.40
N ALA A 519 7.58 13.56 15.07
CA ALA A 519 8.71 14.34 15.55
C ALA A 519 8.75 14.37 17.08
N SER A 520 7.59 14.38 17.72
CA SER A 520 7.45 14.26 19.17
C SER A 520 8.08 12.98 19.72
N LEU A 521 7.62 11.83 19.21
CA LEU A 521 8.10 10.51 19.62
C LEU A 521 9.59 10.32 19.26
N ALA A 522 10.00 10.77 18.07
CA ALA A 522 11.39 10.70 17.62
C ALA A 522 12.34 11.47 18.54
N LYS A 523 11.97 12.70 18.95
CA LYS A 523 12.77 13.52 19.88
C LYS A 523 12.89 12.87 21.26
N ILE A 524 11.78 12.37 21.83
CA ILE A 524 11.80 11.68 23.13
C ILE A 524 12.78 10.52 23.08
N ILE A 525 12.72 9.69 22.04
CA ILE A 525 13.62 8.56 21.88
C ILE A 525 15.06 9.04 21.68
N ALA A 526 15.30 10.03 20.81
CA ALA A 526 16.62 10.59 20.57
C ALA A 526 17.29 11.11 21.85
N ASP A 527 16.53 11.71 22.76
CA ASP A 527 17.05 12.18 24.05
C ASP A 527 17.61 11.05 24.92
N PHE A 528 17.06 9.84 24.87
CA PHE A 528 17.68 8.66 25.52
C PHE A 528 19.05 8.36 24.93
N PHE A 529 19.16 8.33 23.59
CA PHE A 529 20.42 8.07 22.89
C PHE A 529 21.44 9.21 23.02
N ASN A 530 21.00 10.44 23.31
CA ASN A 530 21.90 11.56 23.55
C ASN A 530 22.41 11.59 25.00
N ARG A 531 21.57 11.19 25.97
CA ARG A 531 21.95 11.10 27.40
C ARG A 531 22.87 9.91 27.69
N HIS A 532 22.75 8.84 26.92
CA HIS A 532 23.48 7.59 27.12
C HIS A 532 24.28 7.22 25.88
N ASN A 533 25.45 6.57 26.04
CA ASN A 533 26.26 6.08 24.91
C ASN A 533 25.66 4.81 24.27
N TRP A 534 24.41 4.89 23.82
CA TRP A 534 23.66 3.80 23.20
C TRP A 534 23.70 3.90 21.67
N SER A 535 23.49 2.77 21.00
CA SER A 535 23.50 2.69 19.54
C SER A 535 22.19 2.11 19.01
N LEU A 536 21.64 2.73 17.97
CA LEU A 536 20.46 2.23 17.25
C LEU A 536 20.87 1.76 15.85
N VAL A 537 20.60 0.49 15.54
CA VAL A 537 21.09 -0.19 14.33
C VAL A 537 19.94 -0.90 13.60
N PHE A 538 20.02 -0.94 12.27
CA PHE A 538 19.08 -1.69 11.45
C PHE A 538 19.47 -3.17 11.42
N ASN A 539 18.49 -4.05 11.59
CA ASN A 539 18.66 -5.47 11.33
C ASN A 539 17.50 -6.02 10.50
N TYR A 540 17.76 -7.08 9.74
CA TYR A 540 16.74 -7.72 8.92
C TYR A 540 15.77 -8.52 9.80
N ARG A 541 14.53 -8.66 9.35
CA ARG A 541 13.44 -9.28 10.12
C ARG A 541 13.76 -10.73 10.49
N GLU A 542 14.43 -11.44 9.59
CA GLU A 542 14.86 -12.84 9.75
C GLU A 542 15.82 -13.05 10.93
N ALA A 543 16.48 -11.99 11.43
CA ALA A 543 17.33 -12.05 12.62
C ALA A 543 16.61 -11.65 13.93
N ASN A 544 15.34 -11.23 13.84
CA ASN A 544 14.53 -10.68 14.93
C ASN A 544 13.33 -11.57 15.33
N ASP A 545 13.28 -12.83 14.89
CA ASP A 545 12.14 -13.74 15.10
C ASP A 545 11.67 -13.84 16.56
N ALA A 546 12.59 -13.83 17.52
CA ALA A 546 12.22 -13.89 18.94
C ALA A 546 11.48 -12.63 19.43
N ALA A 547 11.91 -11.44 18.99
CA ALA A 547 11.20 -10.20 19.31
C ALA A 547 9.82 -10.17 18.60
N HIS A 548 9.75 -10.72 17.38
CA HIS A 548 8.51 -10.86 16.63
C HIS A 548 7.47 -11.73 17.35
N GLU A 549 7.88 -12.88 17.90
CA GLU A 549 6.98 -13.75 18.67
C GLU A 549 6.53 -13.10 19.98
N LEU A 550 7.41 -12.39 20.69
CA LEU A 550 7.01 -11.61 21.87
C LEU A 550 6.00 -10.52 21.52
N ALA A 551 6.18 -9.84 20.39
CA ALA A 551 5.25 -8.82 19.95
C ALA A 551 3.86 -9.39 19.64
N LYS A 552 3.79 -10.58 19.02
CA LYS A 552 2.52 -11.31 18.80
C LYS A 552 1.82 -11.66 20.10
N GLN A 553 2.56 -12.10 21.12
CA GLN A 553 2.00 -12.35 22.45
C GLN A 553 1.40 -11.08 23.04
N GLY A 554 2.07 -9.93 22.85
CA GLY A 554 1.59 -8.63 23.33
C GLY A 554 0.27 -8.23 22.70
N VAL A 555 0.01 -8.61 21.44
CA VAL A 555 -1.29 -8.40 20.79
C VAL A 555 -2.38 -9.24 21.45
N SER A 556 -2.08 -10.50 21.82
CA SER A 556 -3.05 -11.40 22.45
C SER A 556 -3.36 -11.06 23.91
N CYS A 557 -2.52 -10.28 24.60
CA CYS A 557 -2.77 -9.90 26.00
C CYS A 557 -4.02 -9.01 26.21
N ASN A 558 -4.60 -8.43 25.16
CA ASN A 558 -5.88 -7.73 25.22
C ASN A 558 -7.10 -8.66 25.15
N ASP A 559 -6.92 -9.93 24.73
CA ASP A 559 -7.98 -10.93 24.73
C ASP A 559 -7.95 -11.59 26.11
N GLY A 560 -8.67 -11.02 27.07
CA GLY A 560 -8.57 -11.30 28.51
C GLY A 560 -8.23 -12.75 28.88
N THR A 561 -7.08 -12.94 29.52
CA THR A 561 -6.78 -13.96 30.54
C THR A 561 -5.31 -13.82 30.99
N ARG A 562 -5.07 -13.07 32.06
CA ARG A 562 -4.24 -13.47 33.20
C ARG A 562 -4.39 -12.50 34.35
#